data_AF-A0A177GAZ1-F1
#
_entry.id   AF-A0A177GAZ1-F1
#
_cell.length_a   1.000
_cell.length_b   1.000
_cell.length_c   1.000
_cell.angle_alpha   90.00
_cell.angle_beta   90.00
_cell.angle_gamma   90.00
#
_symmetry.space_group_name_H-M   'P 1'
#
loop_
_entity.id
_entity.type
_entity.pdbx_description
1 polymer ?
#
loop_
_entity_poly.entity_id
_entity_poly.type
_entity_poly.pdbx_seq_one_letter_code
_entity_poly.pdbx_strand_id
1 'polypeptide(L)'
;MRKIDPFLTALICAVLLATVLPCKGSATLILEYVTDACIMVMFFMQGLKLERRAILENMRNWKLQGLVLACTFLLFPLLGVALHALAPGLLDSHTWLGVLFLCCLPSTVQSSIALTSLANGNVAASICAATLSNIAGIFITPVLVSVVLHTQGVWSAQAITDIAVQLLLPFVAGQLLQPVLHKWAHRNKKIISITDRSSILLVVYTAFSHAVVEGIWSKLDLQSIGLSGSHRSRAVAACIAHHASFRKSFWFFVPG
;
A
#
# COMPACT_ATOMS: atom_id res chain seq x y z
N MET A 1 -22.68 17.35 7.55
CA MET A 1 -22.90 16.64 6.28
C MET A 1 -21.57 16.05 5.81
N ARG A 2 -21.40 14.71 5.86
CA ARG A 2 -20.16 14.02 5.44
C ARG A 2 -19.99 14.18 3.92
N LYS A 3 -19.10 15.05 3.47
CA LYS A 3 -18.68 15.10 2.07
C LYS A 3 -17.89 13.81 1.79
N ILE A 4 -18.40 12.97 0.91
CA ILE A 4 -17.66 11.80 0.42
C ILE A 4 -16.39 12.31 -0.25
N ASP A 5 -15.23 11.70 0.05
CA ASP A 5 -13.97 12.09 -0.55
C ASP A 5 -14.02 11.82 -2.07
N PRO A 6 -13.77 12.82 -2.93
CA PRO A 6 -13.81 12.64 -4.39
C PRO A 6 -12.90 11.52 -4.89
N PHE A 7 -11.78 11.26 -4.21
CA PHE A 7 -10.88 10.18 -4.54
C PHE A 7 -11.48 8.81 -4.22
N LEU A 8 -12.18 8.69 -3.08
CA LEU A 8 -12.91 7.46 -2.73
C LEU A 8 -14.01 7.17 -3.76
N THR A 9 -14.76 8.20 -4.16
CA THR A 9 -15.78 8.05 -5.22
C THR A 9 -15.15 7.59 -6.52
N ALA A 10 -14.05 8.21 -6.95
CA ALA A 10 -13.34 7.83 -8.16
C ALA A 10 -12.82 6.37 -8.09
N LEU A 11 -12.32 5.94 -6.93
CA LEU A 11 -11.86 4.57 -6.70
C LEU A 11 -13.01 3.57 -6.86
N ILE A 12 -14.16 3.84 -6.26
CA ILE A 12 -15.36 3.00 -6.39
C ILE A 12 -15.80 2.95 -7.85
N CYS A 13 -15.84 4.10 -8.54
CA CYS A 13 -16.16 4.16 -9.97
C CYS A 13 -15.19 3.33 -10.82
N ALA A 14 -13.88 3.38 -10.54
CA ALA A 14 -12.88 2.59 -11.27
C ALA A 14 -13.10 1.09 -11.10
N VAL A 15 -13.41 0.63 -9.88
CA VAL A 15 -13.74 -0.79 -9.61
C VAL A 15 -15.01 -1.23 -10.33
N LEU A 16 -16.06 -0.41 -10.28
CA LEU A 16 -17.32 -0.69 -10.98
C LEU A 16 -17.11 -0.73 -12.50
N LEU A 17 -16.32 0.20 -13.04
CA LEU A 17 -16.02 0.27 -14.46
C LEU A 17 -15.18 -0.92 -14.92
N ALA A 18 -14.18 -1.34 -14.15
CA ALA A 18 -13.42 -2.58 -14.41
C ALA A 18 -14.30 -3.84 -14.37
N THR A 19 -15.34 -3.84 -13.53
CA THR A 19 -16.29 -4.96 -13.43
C THR A 19 -17.19 -5.07 -14.66
N VAL A 20 -17.69 -3.94 -15.16
CA VAL A 20 -18.64 -3.90 -16.29
C VAL A 20 -17.91 -3.95 -17.64
N LEU A 21 -16.76 -3.29 -17.74
CA LEU A 21 -15.95 -3.13 -18.95
C LEU A 21 -14.50 -3.56 -18.69
N PRO A 22 -14.24 -4.84 -18.40
CA PRO A 22 -12.88 -5.33 -18.23
C PRO A 22 -12.11 -5.25 -19.56
N CYS A 23 -10.85 -4.84 -19.48
CA CYS A 23 -9.94 -4.83 -20.63
C CYS A 23 -9.62 -6.27 -21.08
N LYS A 24 -9.88 -6.61 -22.35
CA LYS A 24 -9.68 -7.95 -22.92
C LYS A 24 -8.84 -7.89 -24.21
N GLY A 25 -8.15 -8.99 -24.51
CA GLY A 25 -7.41 -9.17 -25.76
C GLY A 25 -6.17 -8.28 -25.86
N SER A 26 -5.86 -7.78 -27.06
CA SER A 26 -4.63 -7.00 -27.32
C SER A 26 -4.55 -5.67 -26.54
N ALA A 27 -5.69 -5.15 -26.08
CA ALA A 27 -5.74 -3.95 -25.25
C ALA A 27 -5.16 -4.18 -23.84
N THR A 28 -5.15 -5.42 -23.35
CA THR A 28 -4.61 -5.80 -22.04
C THR A 28 -3.11 -5.50 -21.97
N LEU A 29 -2.34 -5.90 -23.00
CA LEU A 29 -0.89 -5.72 -23.05
C LEU A 29 -0.49 -4.23 -23.13
N ILE A 30 -1.27 -3.42 -23.86
CA ILE A 30 -1.08 -1.96 -23.87
C ILE A 30 -1.36 -1.38 -22.49
N LEU A 31 -2.44 -1.82 -21.84
CA LEU A 31 -2.82 -1.34 -20.51
C LEU A 31 -1.79 -1.71 -19.44
N GLU A 32 -1.19 -2.90 -19.51
CA GLU A 32 -0.08 -3.33 -18.66
C GLU A 32 1.13 -2.38 -18.81
N TYR A 33 1.60 -2.14 -20.04
CA TYR A 33 2.72 -1.22 -20.27
C TYR A 33 2.45 0.21 -19.80
N VAL A 34 1.22 0.72 -20.02
CA VAL A 34 0.82 2.04 -19.52
C VAL A 34 0.80 2.05 -18.00
N THR A 35 0.32 0.97 -17.37
CA THR A 35 0.28 0.84 -15.90
C THR A 35 1.70 0.81 -15.33
N ASP A 36 2.61 0.04 -15.91
CA ASP A 36 4.02 -0.01 -15.52
C ASP A 36 4.72 1.34 -15.67
N ALA A 37 4.48 2.04 -16.79
CA ALA A 37 4.98 3.39 -17.00
C ALA A 37 4.43 4.37 -15.96
N CYS A 38 3.14 4.27 -15.62
CA CYS A 38 2.51 5.08 -14.57
C CYS A 38 3.10 4.80 -13.19
N ILE A 39 3.41 3.54 -12.86
CA ILE A 39 4.09 3.16 -11.61
C ILE A 39 5.50 3.77 -11.59
N MET A 40 6.27 3.64 -12.68
CA MET A 40 7.60 4.24 -12.77
C MET A 40 7.56 5.75 -12.57
N VAL A 41 6.65 6.45 -13.25
CA VAL A 41 6.48 7.91 -13.09
C VAL A 41 6.06 8.26 -11.67
N MET A 42 5.17 7.48 -11.05
CA MET A 42 4.72 7.70 -9.68
C MET A 42 5.89 7.59 -8.69
N PHE A 43 6.68 6.52 -8.76
CA PHE A 43 7.85 6.34 -7.89
C PHE A 43 8.94 7.38 -8.16
N PHE A 44 9.17 7.75 -9.42
CA PHE A 44 10.08 8.85 -9.79
C PHE A 44 9.63 10.18 -9.17
N MET A 45 8.35 10.51 -9.26
CA MET A 45 7.76 11.71 -8.66
C MET A 45 7.84 11.70 -7.13
N GLN A 46 7.68 10.53 -6.49
CA GLN A 46 7.89 10.38 -5.05
C GLN A 46 9.35 10.64 -4.68
N GLY A 47 10.30 10.12 -5.46
CA GLY A 47 11.72 10.43 -5.33
C GLY A 47 11.99 11.93 -5.44
N LEU A 48 11.38 12.61 -6.42
CA LEU A 48 11.55 14.05 -6.61
C LEU A 48 10.96 14.91 -5.49
N LYS A 49 9.86 14.47 -4.87
CA LYS A 49 9.20 15.17 -3.76
C LYS A 49 9.98 15.09 -2.44
N LEU A 50 10.79 14.06 -2.27
CA LEU A 50 11.44 13.80 -0.99
C LEU A 50 12.69 14.67 -0.83
N GLU A 51 12.59 15.72 -0.02
CA GLU A 51 13.73 16.59 0.28
C GLU A 51 14.65 15.94 1.34
N ARG A 52 15.95 15.88 1.03
CA ARG A 52 16.97 15.32 1.95
C ARG A 52 16.97 16.02 3.32
N ARG A 53 16.70 17.33 3.33
CA ARG A 53 16.60 18.13 4.56
C ARG A 53 15.39 17.73 5.40
N ALA A 54 14.24 17.46 4.77
CA ALA A 54 13.06 17.00 5.47
C ALA A 54 13.31 15.64 6.16
N ILE A 55 14.11 14.74 5.58
CA ILE A 55 14.49 13.48 6.24
C ILE A 55 15.24 13.76 7.55
N LEU A 56 16.24 14.65 7.51
CA LEU A 56 17.07 15.00 8.67
C LEU A 56 16.27 15.76 9.74
N GLU A 57 15.44 16.72 9.33
CA GLU A 57 14.61 17.52 10.25
C GLU A 57 13.53 16.68 10.93
N ASN A 58 13.04 15.64 10.26
CA ASN A 58 12.05 14.74 10.84
C ASN A 58 12.65 13.83 11.93
N MET A 59 13.97 13.65 12.04
CA MET A 59 14.62 12.73 13.01
C MET A 59 14.64 13.21 14.48
N ARG A 60 13.77 14.15 14.87
CA ARG A 60 13.82 14.79 16.19
C ARG A 60 13.47 13.87 17.36
N ASN A 61 12.63 12.85 17.14
CA ASN A 61 12.17 11.88 18.15
C ASN A 61 12.41 10.42 17.69
N TRP A 62 13.68 10.04 17.58
CA TRP A 62 14.12 8.73 17.09
C TRP A 62 13.53 7.52 17.84
N LYS A 63 13.24 7.65 19.15
CA LYS A 63 12.60 6.58 19.94
C LYS A 63 11.18 6.25 19.44
N LEU A 64 10.37 7.29 19.24
CA LEU A 64 9.00 7.14 18.73
C LEU A 64 9.02 6.60 17.29
N GLN A 65 9.91 7.15 16.48
CA GLN A 65 10.08 6.73 15.09
C GLN A 65 10.52 5.28 14.96
N GLY A 66 11.50 4.85 15.77
CA GLY A 66 11.95 3.47 15.84
C GLY A 66 10.82 2.53 16.26
N LEU A 67 9.99 2.93 17.23
CA LEU A 67 8.83 2.14 17.64
C LEU A 67 7.81 1.99 16.50
N VAL A 68 7.44 3.09 15.84
CA VAL A 68 6.50 3.04 14.70
C VAL A 68 7.07 2.19 13.56
N LEU A 69 8.37 2.31 13.27
CA LEU A 69 9.05 1.54 12.24
C LEU A 69 9.07 0.04 12.57
N ALA A 70 9.44 -0.31 13.80
CA ALA A 70 9.43 -1.69 14.29
C ALA A 70 8.01 -2.28 14.27
N CYS A 71 7.01 -1.53 14.71
CA CYS A 71 5.64 -2.00 14.63
C CYS A 71 5.21 -2.23 13.17
N THR A 72 5.54 -1.31 12.27
CA THR A 72 5.15 -1.36 10.85
C THR A 72 5.82 -2.50 10.09
N PHE A 73 7.14 -2.65 10.24
CA PHE A 73 7.95 -3.53 9.40
C PHE A 73 8.47 -4.79 10.11
N LEU A 74 8.21 -4.96 11.42
CA LEU A 74 8.55 -6.18 12.16
C LEU A 74 7.30 -6.82 12.75
N LEU A 75 6.55 -6.09 13.58
CA LEU A 75 5.41 -6.66 14.31
C LEU A 75 4.28 -7.10 13.38
N PHE A 76 3.86 -6.27 12.41
CA PHE A 76 2.78 -6.65 11.50
C PHE A 76 3.10 -7.81 10.55
N PRO A 77 4.27 -7.84 9.87
CA PRO A 77 4.66 -9.00 9.07
C PRO A 77 4.72 -10.28 9.91
N LEU A 78 5.28 -10.20 11.13
CA LEU A 78 5.40 -11.35 12.02
C LEU A 78 4.02 -11.86 12.49
N LEU A 79 3.09 -10.95 12.79
CA LEU A 79 1.70 -11.32 13.06
C LEU A 79 1.03 -11.97 11.84
N GLY A 80 1.28 -11.47 10.63
CA GLY A 80 0.77 -12.06 9.39
C GLY A 80 1.26 -13.50 9.19
N VAL A 81 2.56 -13.72 9.36
CA VAL A 81 3.17 -15.06 9.27
C VAL A 81 2.67 -15.98 10.37
N ALA A 82 2.57 -15.50 11.62
CA ALA A 82 2.03 -16.28 12.73
C ALA A 82 0.58 -16.70 12.48
N LEU A 83 -0.25 -15.80 11.94
CA LEU A 83 -1.64 -16.12 11.61
C LEU A 83 -1.74 -17.14 10.47
N HIS A 84 -0.89 -17.04 9.44
CA HIS A 84 -0.80 -18.04 8.38
C HIS A 84 -0.40 -19.41 8.93
N ALA A 85 0.56 -19.48 9.86
CA ALA A 85 1.00 -20.72 10.48
C ALA A 85 -0.05 -21.35 11.40
N LEU A 86 -0.80 -20.52 12.16
CA LEU A 86 -1.82 -20.99 13.11
C LEU A 86 -3.13 -21.40 12.43
N ALA A 87 -3.47 -20.78 11.31
CA ALA A 87 -4.74 -21.03 10.61
C ALA A 87 -4.57 -21.05 9.08
N PRO A 88 -3.72 -21.95 8.52
CA PRO A 88 -3.43 -21.96 7.08
C PRO A 88 -4.69 -22.19 6.25
N GLY A 89 -5.63 -23.01 6.74
CA GLY A 89 -6.91 -23.30 6.07
C GLY A 89 -7.96 -22.19 6.16
N LEU A 90 -7.66 -21.02 6.73
CA LEU A 90 -8.59 -19.90 6.81
C LEU A 90 -8.82 -19.23 5.44
N LEU A 91 -7.77 -19.21 4.61
CA LEU A 91 -7.75 -18.59 3.28
C LEU A 91 -7.05 -19.53 2.29
N ASP A 92 -7.33 -19.38 1.00
CA ASP A 92 -6.54 -20.03 -0.04
C ASP A 92 -5.12 -19.45 -0.10
N SER A 93 -4.19 -20.22 -0.66
CA SER A 93 -2.77 -19.85 -0.71
C SER A 93 -2.52 -18.53 -1.44
N HIS A 94 -3.30 -18.18 -2.47
CA HIS A 94 -3.12 -16.93 -3.21
C HIS A 94 -3.61 -15.73 -2.41
N THR A 95 -4.74 -15.85 -1.72
CA THR A 95 -5.27 -14.80 -0.85
C THR A 95 -4.35 -14.55 0.35
N TRP A 96 -3.72 -15.59 0.90
CA TRP A 96 -2.71 -15.44 1.95
C TRP A 96 -1.51 -14.59 1.53
N LEU A 97 -1.02 -14.73 0.29
CA LEU A 97 0.07 -13.90 -0.22
C LEU A 97 -0.33 -12.43 -0.26
N GLY A 98 -1.56 -12.12 -0.68
CA GLY A 98 -2.10 -10.77 -0.67
C GLY A 98 -2.16 -10.17 0.74
N VAL A 99 -2.58 -10.97 1.73
CA VAL A 99 -2.60 -10.56 3.15
C VAL A 99 -1.19 -10.31 3.68
N LEU A 100 -0.25 -11.22 3.44
CA LEU A 100 1.15 -11.08 3.86
C LEU A 100 1.83 -9.87 3.20
N PHE A 101 1.56 -9.64 1.90
CA PHE A 101 2.03 -8.46 1.18
C PHE A 101 1.51 -7.17 1.84
N LEU A 102 0.21 -7.11 2.14
CA LEU A 102 -0.41 -5.96 2.82
C LEU A 102 0.20 -5.70 4.21
N CYS A 103 0.54 -6.75 4.96
CA CYS A 103 1.20 -6.62 6.26
C CYS A 103 2.59 -5.96 6.16
N CYS A 104 3.27 -6.07 5.02
CA CYS A 104 4.59 -5.48 4.77
C CYS A 104 4.54 -4.02 4.27
N LEU A 105 3.36 -3.51 3.92
CA LEU A 105 3.20 -2.14 3.42
C LEU A 105 3.18 -1.11 4.56
N PRO A 106 3.73 0.10 4.37
CA PRO A 106 3.54 1.21 5.31
C PRO A 106 2.08 1.68 5.37
N SER A 107 1.74 2.48 6.38
CA SER A 107 0.38 3.04 6.55
C SER A 107 0.25 4.45 5.98
N THR A 108 -0.95 4.82 5.52
CA THR A 108 -1.23 6.16 4.96
C THR A 108 -1.10 7.28 6.00
N VAL A 109 -0.31 8.31 5.69
CA VAL A 109 -0.06 9.48 6.54
C VAL A 109 -1.35 10.16 7.00
N GLN A 110 -2.31 10.38 6.08
CA GLN A 110 -3.53 11.14 6.38
C GLN A 110 -4.45 10.44 7.40
N SER A 111 -4.59 9.11 7.32
CA SER A 111 -5.40 8.38 8.29
C SER A 111 -4.78 8.39 9.68
N SER A 112 -3.45 8.28 9.78
CA SER A 112 -2.74 8.31 11.06
C SER A 112 -2.90 9.65 11.77
N ILE A 113 -2.78 10.76 11.04
CA ILE A 113 -2.99 12.12 11.56
C ILE A 113 -4.40 12.30 12.09
N ALA A 114 -5.41 11.93 11.30
CA ALA A 114 -6.80 12.08 11.69
C ALA A 114 -7.10 11.32 12.98
N LEU A 115 -6.60 10.09 13.11
CA LEU A 115 -6.85 9.26 14.29
C LEU A 115 -6.07 9.75 15.52
N THR A 116 -4.81 10.17 15.36
CA THR A 116 -4.07 10.79 16.46
C THR A 116 -4.75 12.06 16.94
N SER A 117 -5.33 12.87 16.05
CA SER A 117 -6.09 14.07 16.44
C SER A 117 -7.37 13.73 17.20
N LEU A 118 -8.09 12.67 16.80
CA LEU A 118 -9.27 12.18 17.52
C LEU A 118 -8.91 11.60 18.90
N ALA A 119 -7.68 11.09 19.04
CA ALA A 119 -7.14 10.55 20.28
C ALA A 119 -6.60 11.61 21.25
N ASN A 120 -6.63 12.90 20.89
CA ASN A 120 -5.88 13.97 21.58
C ASN A 120 -4.36 13.69 21.71
N GLY A 121 -3.79 12.94 20.78
CA GLY A 121 -2.35 12.63 20.75
C GLY A 121 -1.52 13.68 20.04
N ASN A 122 -0.20 13.49 20.02
CA ASN A 122 0.73 14.44 19.39
C ASN A 122 0.68 14.35 17.85
N VAL A 123 -0.12 15.24 17.24
CA VAL A 123 -0.33 15.29 15.77
C VAL A 123 0.98 15.58 15.03
N ALA A 124 1.84 16.47 15.54
CA ALA A 124 3.11 16.79 14.90
C ALA A 124 4.05 15.57 14.88
N ALA A 125 4.15 14.85 15.99
CA ALA A 125 4.91 13.61 16.07
C ALA A 125 4.33 12.52 15.17
N SER A 126 3.01 12.45 15.03
CA SER A 126 2.33 11.52 14.12
C SER A 126 2.63 11.81 12.65
N ILE A 127 2.62 13.08 12.24
CA ILE A 127 3.02 13.50 10.89
C ILE A 127 4.46 13.08 10.60
N CYS A 128 5.40 13.38 11.52
CA CYS A 128 6.81 13.06 11.32
C CYS A 128 7.05 11.55 11.25
N ALA A 129 6.47 10.77 12.17
CA ALA A 129 6.63 9.32 12.20
C ALA A 129 5.98 8.64 10.98
N ALA A 130 4.78 9.09 10.56
CA ALA A 130 4.10 8.52 9.41
C ALA A 130 4.85 8.83 8.12
N THR A 131 5.37 10.05 7.99
CA THR A 131 6.21 10.45 6.84
C THR A 131 7.47 9.60 6.78
N LEU A 132 8.20 9.47 7.90
CA LEU A 132 9.41 8.66 7.95
C LEU A 132 9.12 7.18 7.66
N SER A 133 8.04 6.62 8.19
CA SER A 133 7.64 5.24 7.94
C SER A 133 7.31 4.99 6.46
N ASN A 134 6.63 5.92 5.79
CA ASN A 134 6.36 5.80 4.35
C ASN A 134 7.65 5.90 3.52
N ILE A 135 8.54 6.83 3.85
CA ILE A 135 9.85 6.95 3.19
C ILE A 135 10.68 5.67 3.38
N ALA A 136 10.77 5.19 4.62
CA ALA A 136 11.47 3.96 4.94
C ALA A 136 10.84 2.76 4.21
N GLY A 137 9.51 2.72 4.10
CA GLY A 137 8.78 1.69 3.38
C GLY A 137 9.14 1.57 1.91
N ILE A 138 9.48 2.67 1.24
CA ILE A 138 9.93 2.63 -0.17
C ILE A 138 11.14 1.69 -0.34
N PHE A 139 12.03 1.63 0.66
CA PHE A 139 13.21 0.76 0.66
C PHE A 139 13.02 -0.56 1.39
N ILE A 140 12.35 -0.53 2.56
CA ILE A 140 12.20 -1.70 3.43
C ILE A 140 11.16 -2.66 2.86
N THR A 141 10.03 -2.17 2.34
CA THR A 141 8.92 -3.03 1.90
C THR A 141 9.32 -4.00 0.80
N PRO A 142 10.02 -3.63 -0.29
CA PRO A 142 10.40 -4.58 -1.33
C PRO A 142 11.30 -5.71 -0.80
N VAL A 143 12.25 -5.38 0.08
CA VAL A 143 13.16 -6.36 0.71
C VAL A 143 12.40 -7.25 1.70
N LEU A 144 11.52 -6.66 2.49
CA LEU A 144 10.72 -7.39 3.47
C LEU A 144 9.74 -8.36 2.80
N VAL A 145 9.07 -7.90 1.74
CA VAL A 145 8.20 -8.73 0.90
C VAL A 145 8.99 -9.86 0.25
N SER A 146 10.22 -9.59 -0.23
CA SER A 146 11.06 -10.64 -0.81
C SER A 146 11.38 -11.74 0.18
N VAL A 147 11.76 -11.38 1.40
CA VAL A 147 12.02 -12.36 2.46
C VAL A 147 10.73 -13.11 2.85
N VAL A 148 9.65 -12.38 3.16
CA VAL A 148 8.41 -12.98 3.67
C VAL A 148 7.76 -13.89 2.64
N LEU A 149 7.66 -13.49 1.37
CA LEU A 149 7.00 -14.30 0.33
C LEU A 149 7.90 -15.40 -0.24
N HIS A 150 9.22 -15.22 -0.27
CA HIS A 150 10.15 -16.29 -0.65
C HIS A 150 10.05 -17.48 0.31
N THR A 151 9.94 -17.22 1.62
CA THR A 151 9.78 -18.30 2.62
C THR A 151 8.48 -19.09 2.48
N GLN A 152 7.49 -18.59 1.72
CA GLN A 152 6.23 -19.29 1.45
C GLN A 152 6.26 -20.12 0.14
N GLY A 153 7.39 -20.11 -0.60
CA GLY A 153 7.59 -21.00 -1.76
C GLY A 153 6.83 -20.65 -3.04
N VAL A 154 6.11 -19.51 -3.07
CA VAL A 154 5.24 -19.18 -4.22
C VAL A 154 5.93 -18.29 -5.25
N TRP A 155 6.92 -17.49 -4.87
CA TRP A 155 7.58 -16.52 -5.75
C TRP A 155 9.08 -16.79 -5.82
N SER A 156 9.65 -16.75 -7.03
CA SER A 156 11.10 -16.86 -7.22
C SER A 156 11.79 -15.63 -6.63
N ALA A 157 12.94 -15.83 -5.99
CA ALA A 157 13.74 -14.72 -5.45
C ALA A 157 14.07 -13.68 -6.53
N GLN A 158 14.22 -14.12 -7.78
CA GLN A 158 14.48 -13.27 -8.94
C GLN A 158 13.28 -12.36 -9.26
N ALA A 159 12.07 -12.90 -9.39
CA ALA A 159 10.89 -12.10 -9.72
C ALA A 159 10.61 -11.00 -8.68
N ILE A 160 10.84 -11.29 -7.39
CA ILE A 160 10.66 -10.27 -6.35
C ILE A 160 11.77 -9.23 -6.40
N THR A 161 13.00 -9.64 -6.70
CA THR A 161 14.13 -8.71 -6.87
C THR A 161 13.90 -7.80 -8.07
N ASP A 162 13.38 -8.34 -9.18
CA ASP A 162 13.08 -7.57 -10.38
C ASP A 162 12.02 -6.50 -10.10
N ILE A 163 10.95 -6.83 -9.36
CA ILE A 163 9.93 -5.87 -8.92
C ILE A 163 10.55 -4.83 -7.97
N ALA A 164 11.36 -5.27 -7.00
CA ALA A 164 12.03 -4.35 -6.08
C ALA A 164 12.91 -3.34 -6.82
N VAL A 165 13.69 -3.80 -7.81
CA VAL A 165 14.52 -2.95 -8.66
C VAL A 165 13.65 -2.05 -9.54
N GLN A 166 12.58 -2.58 -10.15
CA GLN A 166 11.66 -1.82 -10.99
C GLN A 166 10.99 -0.67 -10.23
N LEU A 167 10.74 -0.83 -8.93
CA LEU A 167 10.18 0.22 -8.06
C LEU A 167 11.25 1.17 -7.50
N LEU A 168 12.40 0.64 -7.07
CA LEU A 168 13.48 1.42 -6.45
C LEU A 168 14.26 2.26 -7.45
N LEU A 169 14.53 1.73 -8.64
CA LEU A 169 15.31 2.40 -9.69
C LEU A 169 14.71 3.75 -10.10
N PRO A 170 13.41 3.87 -10.48
CA PRO A 170 12.82 5.17 -10.80
C PRO A 170 12.81 6.12 -9.60
N PHE A 171 12.62 5.61 -8.38
CA PHE A 171 12.69 6.41 -7.17
C PHE A 171 14.08 7.02 -6.95
N VAL A 172 15.13 6.20 -7.06
CA VAL A 172 16.53 6.64 -6.92
C VAL A 172 16.88 7.64 -8.02
N ALA A 173 16.45 7.41 -9.26
CA ALA A 173 16.60 8.37 -10.34
C ALA A 173 15.94 9.72 -9.99
N GLY A 174 14.71 9.69 -9.47
CA GLY A 174 14.01 10.89 -8.98
C GLY A 174 14.78 11.62 -7.88
N GLN A 175 15.36 10.89 -6.93
CA GLN A 175 16.20 11.44 -5.85
C GLN A 175 17.52 12.05 -6.32
N LEU A 176 18.13 11.49 -7.37
CA LEU A 176 19.35 12.04 -7.96
C LEU A 176 19.07 13.32 -8.74
N LEU A 177 17.92 13.40 -9.42
CA LEU A 177 17.48 14.59 -10.15
C LEU A 177 16.82 15.65 -9.27
N GLN A 178 16.45 15.30 -8.03
CA GLN A 178 15.85 16.18 -7.03
C GLN A 178 16.55 17.55 -6.89
N PRO A 179 17.88 17.65 -6.68
CA PRO A 179 18.53 18.95 -6.50
C PRO A 179 18.45 19.89 -7.71
N VAL A 180 18.20 19.36 -8.92
CA VAL A 180 18.04 20.16 -10.14
C VAL A 180 16.57 20.51 -10.36
N LEU A 181 15.68 19.52 -10.18
CA LEU A 181 14.26 19.63 -10.52
C LEU A 181 13.36 20.03 -9.33
N HIS A 182 13.89 20.20 -8.11
CA HIS A 182 13.08 20.52 -6.92
C HIS A 182 12.26 21.81 -7.09
N LYS A 183 12.81 22.86 -7.73
CA LYS A 183 12.09 24.12 -7.97
C LYS A 183 10.88 23.92 -8.88
N TRP A 184 11.05 23.13 -9.93
CA TRP A 184 9.96 22.75 -10.83
C TRP A 184 8.92 21.91 -10.10
N ALA A 185 9.36 20.93 -9.30
CA ALA A 185 8.47 20.08 -8.54
C ALA A 185 7.65 20.88 -7.51
N HIS A 186 8.29 21.82 -6.82
CA HIS A 186 7.66 22.68 -5.83
C HIS A 186 6.67 23.67 -6.47
N ARG A 187 6.93 24.12 -7.71
CA ARG A 187 6.00 24.96 -8.48
C ARG A 187 4.80 24.17 -9.01
N ASN A 188 5.00 22.89 -9.34
CA ASN A 188 3.99 22.04 -10.00
C ASN A 188 3.35 21.00 -9.07
N LYS A 189 3.29 21.25 -7.74
CA LYS A 189 2.73 20.31 -6.75
C LYS A 189 1.34 19.76 -7.11
N LYS A 190 0.50 20.59 -7.75
CA LYS A 190 -0.85 20.19 -8.21
C LYS A 190 -0.78 19.12 -9.30
N ILE A 191 0.11 19.27 -10.28
CA ILE A 191 0.31 18.29 -11.36
C ILE A 191 0.79 16.97 -10.75
N ILE A 192 1.81 17.03 -9.88
CA ILE A 192 2.34 15.83 -9.21
C ILE A 192 1.26 15.12 -8.39
N SER A 193 0.40 15.87 -7.68
CA SER A 193 -0.70 15.27 -6.91
C SER A 193 -1.79 14.66 -7.79
N ILE A 194 -2.04 15.20 -8.99
CA ILE A 194 -3.01 14.64 -9.94
C ILE A 194 -2.45 13.36 -10.56
N THR A 195 -1.17 13.37 -10.94
CA THR A 195 -0.49 12.19 -11.49
C THR A 195 -0.52 11.03 -10.50
N ASP A 196 -0.17 11.26 -9.23
CA ASP A 196 -0.20 10.23 -8.18
C ASP A 196 -1.59 9.58 -8.02
N ARG A 197 -2.64 10.41 -7.93
CA ARG A 197 -4.03 9.91 -7.83
C ARG A 197 -4.48 9.16 -9.09
N SER A 198 -4.10 9.66 -10.27
CA SER A 198 -4.49 9.07 -11.54
C SER A 198 -3.78 7.73 -11.76
N SER A 199 -2.49 7.64 -11.41
CA SER A 199 -1.73 6.38 -11.44
C SER A 199 -2.37 5.33 -10.54
N ILE A 200 -2.77 5.68 -9.31
CA ILE A 200 -3.45 4.74 -8.41
C ILE A 200 -4.78 4.26 -9.00
N LEU A 201 -5.60 5.17 -9.54
CA LEU A 201 -6.87 4.81 -10.17
C LEU A 201 -6.67 3.86 -11.35
N LEU A 202 -5.65 4.12 -12.18
CA LEU A 202 -5.32 3.26 -13.32
C LEU A 202 -4.86 1.87 -12.85
N VAL A 203 -3.93 1.78 -11.89
CA VAL A 203 -3.45 0.50 -11.34
C VAL A 203 -4.61 -0.32 -10.78
N VAL A 204 -5.52 0.31 -10.03
CA VAL A 204 -6.71 -0.36 -9.49
C VAL A 204 -7.61 -0.85 -10.61
N TYR A 205 -7.89 -0.01 -11.61
CA TYR A 205 -8.68 -0.41 -12.77
C TYR A 205 -8.08 -1.60 -13.52
N THR A 206 -6.77 -1.56 -13.80
CA THR A 206 -6.03 -2.64 -14.48
C THR A 206 -6.11 -3.92 -13.65
N ALA A 207 -5.73 -3.87 -12.37
CA ALA A 207 -5.74 -5.03 -11.48
C ALA A 207 -7.13 -5.69 -11.39
N PHE A 208 -8.19 -4.90 -11.20
CA PHE A 208 -9.55 -5.43 -11.17
C PHE A 208 -10.02 -5.97 -12.53
N SER A 209 -9.61 -5.34 -13.64
CA SER A 209 -9.92 -5.83 -14.98
C SER A 209 -9.33 -7.22 -15.21
N HIS A 210 -8.06 -7.44 -14.86
CA HIS A 210 -7.41 -8.76 -14.93
C HIS A 210 -8.16 -9.78 -14.08
N ALA A 211 -8.44 -9.42 -12.83
CA ALA A 211 -9.19 -10.24 -11.89
C ALA A 211 -10.56 -10.71 -12.44
N VAL A 212 -11.31 -9.80 -13.07
CA VAL A 212 -12.61 -10.10 -13.67
C VAL A 212 -12.44 -11.03 -14.88
N VAL A 213 -11.43 -10.83 -15.71
CA VAL A 213 -11.11 -11.71 -16.85
C VAL A 213 -10.67 -13.11 -16.41
N GLU A 214 -9.93 -13.21 -15.30
CA GLU A 214 -9.54 -14.48 -14.67
C GLU A 214 -10.70 -15.18 -13.94
N GLY A 215 -11.91 -14.62 -13.99
CA GLY A 215 -13.10 -15.25 -13.43
C GLY A 215 -13.20 -15.14 -11.91
N ILE A 216 -12.85 -13.99 -11.32
CA ILE A 216 -13.10 -13.74 -9.89
C ILE A 216 -14.56 -14.05 -9.49
N TRP A 217 -15.52 -13.69 -10.34
CA TRP A 217 -16.95 -13.95 -10.07
C TRP A 217 -17.31 -15.43 -10.04
N SER A 218 -16.59 -16.29 -10.77
CA SER A 218 -16.75 -17.75 -10.69
C SER A 218 -16.01 -18.39 -9.52
N LYS A 219 -14.96 -17.75 -9.00
CA LYS A 219 -14.25 -18.19 -7.78
C LYS A 219 -14.97 -17.74 -6.50
N LEU A 220 -15.70 -16.62 -6.57
CA LEU A 220 -16.63 -16.13 -5.55
C LEU A 220 -18.04 -16.70 -5.77
N ASP A 221 -18.18 -18.02 -5.84
CA ASP A 221 -19.50 -18.64 -5.99
C ASP A 221 -20.40 -18.25 -4.79
N LEU A 222 -21.68 -17.91 -5.05
CA LEU A 222 -22.61 -17.38 -4.05
C LEU A 222 -22.80 -18.33 -2.85
N GLN A 223 -22.46 -19.62 -2.98
CA GLN A 223 -22.45 -20.59 -1.89
C GLN A 223 -21.37 -20.31 -0.83
N SER A 224 -20.23 -19.72 -1.22
CA SER A 224 -19.16 -19.27 -0.31
C SER A 224 -19.56 -18.03 0.51
N ILE A 225 -20.52 -17.24 -0.01
CA ILE A 225 -21.08 -16.06 0.66
C ILE A 225 -22.27 -16.45 1.56
N GLY A 226 -23.06 -17.47 1.17
CA GLY A 226 -24.32 -17.84 1.84
C GLY A 226 -24.22 -18.85 3.00
N LEU A 227 -23.37 -19.89 2.91
CA LEU A 227 -23.37 -20.98 3.92
C LEU A 227 -22.01 -21.25 4.57
N SER A 228 -20.89 -20.89 3.94
CA SER A 228 -19.54 -20.96 4.54
C SER A 228 -18.95 -19.58 4.92
N GLY A 229 -19.62 -18.50 4.54
CA GLY A 229 -19.16 -17.11 4.67
C GLY A 229 -19.40 -16.47 6.04
N SER A 230 -20.11 -17.13 6.96
CA SER A 230 -20.42 -16.54 8.27
C SER A 230 -19.29 -16.66 9.28
N HIS A 231 -18.43 -17.68 9.22
CA HIS A 231 -17.33 -17.83 10.18
C HIS A 231 -15.95 -17.49 9.60
N ARG A 232 -15.60 -17.96 8.39
CA ARG A 232 -14.27 -17.70 7.79
C ARG A 232 -14.15 -16.28 7.22
N SER A 233 -15.15 -15.79 6.48
CA SER A 233 -15.13 -14.43 5.94
C SER A 233 -15.35 -13.36 7.02
N ARG A 234 -16.13 -13.66 8.09
CA ARG A 234 -16.18 -12.78 9.28
C ARG A 234 -14.88 -12.79 10.05
N ALA A 235 -14.17 -13.92 10.15
CA ALA A 235 -12.86 -13.97 10.80
C ALA A 235 -11.79 -13.25 9.97
N VAL A 236 -11.79 -13.33 8.64
CA VAL A 236 -10.83 -12.61 7.77
C VAL A 236 -11.18 -11.13 7.70
N ALA A 237 -12.45 -10.77 7.51
CA ALA A 237 -12.88 -9.37 7.53
C ALA A 237 -12.71 -8.78 8.93
N ALA A 238 -12.95 -9.53 10.01
CA ALA A 238 -12.62 -9.10 11.36
C ALA A 238 -11.11 -9.09 11.57
N CYS A 239 -10.31 -10.00 11.04
CA CYS A 239 -8.87 -9.96 11.23
C CYS A 239 -8.25 -8.80 10.44
N ILE A 240 -8.67 -8.54 9.22
CA ILE A 240 -8.27 -7.36 8.42
C ILE A 240 -8.82 -6.08 9.05
N ALA A 241 -10.07 -6.05 9.52
CA ALA A 241 -10.65 -4.89 10.19
C ALA A 241 -10.03 -4.66 11.58
N HIS A 242 -9.64 -5.70 12.30
CA HIS A 242 -8.99 -5.65 13.59
C HIS A 242 -7.48 -5.40 13.44
N HIS A 243 -6.86 -5.79 12.32
CA HIS A 243 -5.49 -5.43 11.93
C HIS A 243 -5.43 -3.98 11.48
N ALA A 244 -6.40 -3.53 10.68
CA ALA A 244 -6.59 -2.13 10.36
C ALA A 244 -6.95 -1.33 11.63
N SER A 245 -7.81 -1.85 12.51
CA SER A 245 -8.15 -1.21 13.78
C SER A 245 -7.00 -1.22 14.78
N PHE A 246 -6.12 -2.23 14.78
CA PHE A 246 -4.94 -2.32 15.63
C PHE A 246 -3.82 -1.41 15.11
N ARG A 247 -3.59 -1.36 13.79
CA ARG A 247 -2.79 -0.30 13.15
C ARG A 247 -3.28 1.08 13.55
N LYS A 248 -4.59 1.29 13.54
CA LYS A 248 -5.23 2.55 13.92
C LYS A 248 -5.09 2.83 15.42
N SER A 249 -5.34 1.85 16.29
CA SER A 249 -5.22 1.94 17.76
C SER A 249 -3.80 2.24 18.23
N PHE A 250 -2.77 1.78 17.52
CA PHE A 250 -1.39 2.07 17.90
C PHE A 250 -1.02 3.56 17.71
N TRP A 251 -1.63 4.24 16.73
CA TRP A 251 -1.48 5.70 16.55
C TRP A 251 -2.20 6.53 17.64
N PHE A 252 -3.08 5.92 18.46
CA PHE A 252 -3.63 6.57 19.67
C PHE A 252 -2.59 6.64 20.80
N PHE A 253 -1.58 5.76 20.78
CA PHE A 253 -0.59 5.62 21.85
C PHE A 253 0.70 6.42 21.59
N VAL A 254 0.72 7.32 20.61
CA VAL A 254 1.83 8.27 20.44
C VAL A 254 1.85 9.20 21.67
N PRO A 255 2.78 9.02 22.62
CA PRO A 255 2.78 9.79 23.86
C PRO A 255 3.02 11.27 23.55
N GLY A 256 2.36 12.14 24.31
CA GLY A 256 2.50 13.61 24.27
C GLY A 256 3.93 14.06 24.51
#